data_AF-A0A9X4XGP2-F1
#
_entry.id   AF-A0A9X4XGP2-F1
#
_cell.length_a   1.000
_cell.length_b   1.000
_cell.length_c   1.000
_cell.angle_alpha   90.00
_cell.angle_beta   90.00
_cell.angle_gamma   90.00
#
_symmetry.space_group_name_H-M   'P 1'
#
loop_
_entity.id
_entity.type
_entity.pdbx_description
1 polymer ?
#
loop_
_entity_poly.entity_id
_entity_poly.type
_entity_poly.pdbx_seq_one_letter_code
_entity_poly.pdbx_strand_id
1 'polypeptide(L)'
;MTLTYEKDPKDLKEAKKFANYFFRAINRSRKKEGLEKAKYVYVIEEGTYGTKRFHIHAVMDNGLSKDEVERRWIYGATNIKTMRYQGKEEDFLGITNYMSKNPEVYQKTSFRLKGARAWATSKGNLRLPEPRVNKGKYGKRKITELALNHNELVEFLISEYPQYDFKEVEVRHNDYNGLFYIYARMQSKKRRVRR
;
A
#
# COMPACT_ATOMS: atom_id res chain seq x y z
N MET A 1 -3.21 11.29 -0.11
CA MET A 1 -2.82 12.71 -0.07
C MET A 1 -1.44 12.87 -0.69
N THR A 2 -1.18 14.01 -1.29
CA THR A 2 0.14 14.42 -1.79
C THR A 2 0.54 15.71 -1.08
N LEU A 3 1.74 15.77 -0.51
CA LEU A 3 2.32 16.95 0.12
C LEU A 3 3.50 17.41 -0.72
N THR A 4 3.47 18.68 -1.13
CA THR A 4 4.52 19.31 -1.93
C THR A 4 5.26 20.34 -1.11
N TYR A 5 6.48 20.67 -1.52
CA TYR A 5 7.27 21.71 -0.90
C TYR A 5 7.20 22.99 -1.73
N GLU A 6 7.04 24.13 -1.06
CA GLU A 6 7.27 25.44 -1.68
C GLU A 6 8.77 25.68 -1.87
N LYS A 7 9.56 25.34 -0.84
CA LYS A 7 11.02 25.29 -0.89
C LYS A 7 11.49 23.85 -0.76
N ASP A 8 12.08 23.32 -1.83
CA ASP A 8 12.50 21.92 -1.88
C ASP A 8 13.52 21.58 -0.77
N PRO A 9 13.37 20.41 -0.12
CA PRO A 9 14.34 19.94 0.85
C PRO A 9 15.66 19.61 0.15
N LYS A 10 16.77 19.86 0.86
CA LYS A 10 18.13 19.65 0.36
C LYS A 10 18.40 18.19 0.00
N ASP A 11 17.83 17.29 0.79
CA ASP A 11 18.01 15.85 0.64
C ASP A 11 16.81 15.05 1.18
N LEU A 12 16.90 13.73 1.01
CA LEU A 12 15.90 12.79 1.49
C LEU A 12 15.77 12.79 3.02
N LYS A 13 16.84 13.12 3.76
CA LYS A 13 16.86 13.13 5.23
C LYS A 13 16.01 14.30 5.75
N GLU A 14 16.14 15.46 5.12
CA GLU A 14 15.34 16.64 5.42
C GLU A 14 13.86 16.41 5.03
N ALA A 15 13.59 15.82 3.87
CA ALA A 15 12.23 15.45 3.48
C ALA A 15 11.56 14.52 4.52
N LYS A 16 12.30 13.48 4.99
CA LYS A 16 11.84 12.59 6.07
C LYS A 16 11.60 13.32 7.39
N LYS A 17 12.44 14.30 7.73
CA LYS A 17 12.29 15.14 8.93
C LYS A 17 10.99 15.94 8.88
N PHE A 18 10.68 16.56 7.74
CA PHE A 18 9.42 17.28 7.53
C PHE A 18 8.20 16.37 7.61
N ALA A 19 8.25 15.17 6.99
CA ALA A 19 7.19 14.17 7.13
C ALA A 19 6.93 13.80 8.61
N ASN A 20 7.99 13.57 9.39
CA ASN A 20 7.88 13.24 10.80
C ASN A 20 7.24 14.39 11.61
N TYR A 21 7.59 15.64 11.31
CA TYR A 21 6.98 16.79 11.98
C TYR A 21 5.50 16.93 11.66
N PHE A 22 5.12 16.73 10.40
CA PHE A 22 3.73 16.71 9.97
C PHE A 22 2.91 15.65 10.76
N PHE A 23 3.32 14.38 10.74
CA PHE A 23 2.56 13.34 11.44
C PHE A 23 2.58 13.49 12.97
N ARG A 24 3.62 14.11 13.55
CA ARG A 24 3.61 14.51 14.97
C ARG A 24 2.58 15.60 15.23
N ALA A 25 2.46 16.59 14.35
CA ALA A 25 1.46 17.64 14.48
C ALA A 25 0.03 17.09 14.38
N ILE A 26 -0.23 16.18 13.43
CA ILE A 26 -1.52 15.48 13.30
C ILE A 26 -1.87 14.74 14.60
N ASN A 27 -0.94 13.94 15.14
CA ASN A 27 -1.18 13.20 16.37
C ASN A 27 -1.39 14.11 17.60
N ARG A 28 -0.79 15.30 17.62
CA ARG A 28 -1.08 16.31 18.66
C ARG A 28 -2.51 16.84 18.55
N SER A 29 -3.04 17.08 17.34
CA SER A 29 -4.45 17.48 17.17
C SER A 29 -5.38 16.39 17.65
N ARG A 30 -5.14 15.16 17.19
CA ARG A 30 -5.96 14.00 17.56
C ARG A 30 -6.01 13.81 19.08
N LYS A 31 -4.87 13.96 19.76
CA LYS A 31 -4.82 13.90 21.23
C LYS A 31 -5.71 14.97 21.90
N LYS A 32 -5.76 16.19 21.36
CA LYS A 32 -6.63 17.27 21.89
C LYS A 32 -8.11 16.93 21.71
N GLU A 33 -8.46 16.23 20.64
CA GLU A 33 -9.83 15.79 20.34
C GLU A 33 -10.18 14.41 20.97
N GLY A 34 -9.29 13.82 21.79
CA GLY A 34 -9.51 12.51 22.40
C GLY A 34 -9.43 11.32 21.44
N LEU A 35 -8.87 11.52 20.23
CA LEU A 35 -8.78 10.52 19.19
C LEU A 35 -7.50 9.67 19.28
N GLU A 36 -7.57 8.44 18.77
CA GLU A 36 -6.40 7.57 18.61
C GLU A 36 -5.36 8.14 17.64
N LYS A 37 -4.11 7.70 17.78
CA LYS A 37 -3.02 8.05 16.87
C LYS A 37 -3.34 7.65 15.43
N ALA A 38 -2.94 8.50 14.48
CA ALA A 38 -3.08 8.28 13.05
C ALA A 38 -2.42 6.99 12.57
N LYS A 39 -3.16 6.22 11.79
CA LYS A 39 -2.70 5.06 11.04
C LYS A 39 -2.36 5.54 9.64
N TYR A 40 -1.08 5.47 9.26
CA TYR A 40 -0.64 5.95 7.95
C TYR A 40 0.50 5.15 7.36
N VAL A 41 0.60 5.22 6.03
CA VAL A 41 1.74 4.80 5.23
C VAL A 41 2.09 5.97 4.30
N TYR A 42 3.37 6.28 4.14
CA TYR A 42 3.81 7.28 3.18
C TYR A 42 5.05 6.85 2.43
N VAL A 43 5.22 7.42 1.24
CA VAL A 43 6.40 7.33 0.39
C VAL A 43 6.91 8.72 0.03
N ILE A 44 8.21 8.83 -0.19
CA ILE A 44 8.83 10.06 -0.70
C ILE A 44 9.28 9.80 -2.13
N GLU A 45 8.58 10.42 -3.07
CA GLU A 45 8.94 10.45 -4.49
C GLU A 45 9.87 11.64 -4.78
N GLU A 46 10.78 11.44 -5.72
CA GLU A 46 11.67 12.48 -6.24
C GLU A 46 11.31 12.66 -7.72
N GLY A 47 11.12 13.90 -8.14
CA GLY A 47 10.78 14.23 -9.52
C GLY A 47 11.85 13.76 -10.52
N THR A 48 11.44 13.64 -11.78
CA THR A 48 12.30 13.22 -12.89
C THR A 48 13.23 14.34 -13.35
N TYR A 49 14.17 13.99 -14.24
CA TYR A 49 15.17 14.89 -14.81
C TYR A 49 14.61 16.29 -15.14
N GLY A 50 15.22 17.34 -14.57
CA GLY A 50 14.80 18.74 -14.76
C GLY A 50 13.80 19.30 -13.74
N THR A 51 13.15 18.44 -12.94
CA THR A 51 12.21 18.87 -11.87
C THR A 51 12.61 18.25 -10.53
N LYS A 52 13.61 18.82 -9.86
CA LYS A 52 14.08 18.34 -8.54
C LYS A 52 13.08 18.68 -7.42
N ARG A 53 11.85 18.18 -7.50
CA ARG A 53 10.84 18.35 -6.45
C ARG A 53 10.64 17.06 -5.69
N PHE A 54 10.74 17.14 -4.37
CA PHE A 54 10.34 16.03 -3.51
C PHE A 54 8.82 16.07 -3.30
N HIS A 55 8.18 14.92 -3.32
CA HIS A 55 6.75 14.79 -3.04
C HIS A 55 6.54 13.70 -1.99
N ILE A 56 5.73 13.98 -0.98
CA ILE A 56 5.29 12.94 -0.04
C ILE A 56 3.91 12.48 -0.48
N HIS A 57 3.78 11.20 -0.83
CA HIS A 57 2.47 10.59 -0.97
C HIS A 57 2.14 9.80 0.29
N ALA A 58 0.98 10.05 0.88
CA ALA A 58 0.55 9.36 2.08
C ALA A 58 -0.89 8.88 1.99
N VAL A 59 -1.15 7.75 2.64
CA VAL A 59 -2.48 7.24 2.95
C VAL A 59 -2.61 7.28 4.46
N MET A 60 -3.68 7.89 4.95
CA MET A 60 -3.93 8.05 6.38
C MET A 60 -5.41 7.77 6.65
N ASP A 61 -5.69 7.17 7.80
CA ASP A 61 -7.04 7.03 8.32
C ASP A 61 -7.73 8.39 8.52
N ASN A 62 -9.06 8.39 8.44
CA ASN A 62 -9.84 9.59 8.72
C ASN A 62 -9.94 9.80 10.24
N GLY A 63 -9.86 11.05 10.68
CA GLY A 63 -9.97 11.38 12.11
C GLY A 63 -9.95 12.88 12.38
N LEU A 64 -9.32 13.67 11.50
CA LEU A 64 -9.41 15.13 11.53
C LEU A 64 -10.10 15.62 10.26
N SER A 65 -10.67 16.82 10.29
CA SER A 65 -11.18 17.47 9.08
C SER A 65 -10.06 17.72 8.08
N LYS A 66 -10.42 17.80 6.79
CA LYS A 66 -9.45 18.06 5.71
C LYS A 66 -8.66 19.33 6.00
N ASP A 67 -9.33 20.45 6.29
CA ASP A 67 -8.70 21.73 6.57
C ASP A 67 -7.71 21.67 7.73
N GLU A 68 -8.04 20.89 8.78
CA GLU A 68 -7.13 20.72 9.91
C GLU A 68 -5.87 19.96 9.51
N VAL A 69 -5.99 18.94 8.65
CA VAL A 69 -4.83 18.24 8.08
C VAL A 69 -3.99 19.16 7.20
N GLU A 70 -4.63 19.94 6.32
CA GLU A 70 -3.95 20.87 5.40
C GLU A 70 -3.17 21.94 6.17
N ARG A 71 -3.78 22.54 7.20
CA ARG A 71 -3.10 23.52 8.09
C ARG A 71 -1.85 22.98 8.79
N ARG A 72 -1.71 21.66 8.96
CA ARG A 72 -0.52 21.08 9.61
C ARG A 72 0.66 20.89 8.66
N TRP A 73 0.43 20.99 7.36
CA TRP A 73 1.51 21.03 6.39
C TRP A 73 1.91 22.47 6.10
N ILE A 74 2.96 22.93 6.79
CA ILE A 74 3.44 24.32 6.70
C ILE A 74 4.57 24.53 5.68
N TYR A 75 4.93 23.49 4.92
CA TYR A 75 6.11 23.49 4.04
C TYR A 75 5.77 23.69 2.57
N GLY A 76 4.49 23.80 2.22
CA GLY A 76 4.02 23.96 0.85
C GLY A 76 2.54 23.61 0.72
N ALA A 77 2.15 23.03 -0.40
CA ALA A 77 0.74 22.73 -0.69
C ALA A 77 0.37 21.28 -0.39
N THR A 78 -0.93 21.07 -0.18
CA THR A 78 -1.52 19.75 0.05
C THR A 78 -2.58 19.45 -0.99
N ASN A 79 -2.58 18.21 -1.49
CA ASN A 79 -3.69 17.65 -2.26
C ASN A 79 -4.26 16.46 -1.51
N ILE A 80 -5.41 16.67 -0.86
CA ILE A 80 -6.12 15.64 -0.10
C ILE A 80 -7.40 15.24 -0.83
N LYS A 81 -7.47 13.96 -1.19
CA LYS A 81 -8.67 13.29 -1.69
C LYS A 81 -9.12 12.26 -0.66
N THR A 82 -10.38 12.36 -0.24
CA THR A 82 -11.01 11.34 0.62
C THR A 82 -11.38 10.16 -0.23
N MET A 83 -10.82 8.99 0.10
CA MET A 83 -11.24 7.76 -0.54
C MET A 83 -12.58 7.31 0.01
N ARG A 84 -13.54 7.11 -0.89
CA ARG A 84 -14.76 6.38 -0.55
C ARG A 84 -14.50 4.93 -0.92
N TYR A 85 -14.34 4.07 0.07
CA TYR A 85 -14.36 2.62 -0.17
C TYR A 85 -15.75 2.27 -0.69
N GLN A 86 -15.87 2.05 -2.00
CA GLN A 86 -17.13 1.64 -2.64
C GLN A 86 -17.27 0.12 -2.68
N GLY A 87 -16.32 -0.62 -2.07
CA GLY A 87 -16.28 -2.08 -2.14
C GLY A 87 -15.75 -2.61 -3.48
N LYS A 88 -15.27 -1.74 -4.36
CA LYS A 88 -14.61 -2.12 -5.62
C LYS A 88 -13.12 -2.40 -5.36
N GLU A 89 -12.57 -3.37 -6.08
CA GLU A 89 -11.18 -3.83 -5.91
C GLU A 89 -10.12 -2.76 -6.22
N GLU A 90 -10.44 -1.88 -7.15
CA GLU A 90 -9.52 -0.88 -7.68
C GLU A 90 -9.15 0.20 -6.64
N ASP A 91 -9.96 0.38 -5.60
CA ASP A 91 -9.83 1.47 -4.63
C ASP A 91 -8.47 1.43 -3.90
N PHE A 92 -8.01 0.25 -3.47
CA PHE A 92 -6.75 0.10 -2.74
C PHE A 92 -5.60 -0.40 -3.62
N LEU A 93 -5.89 -1.16 -4.68
CA LEU A 93 -4.87 -1.67 -5.59
C LEU A 93 -4.20 -0.51 -6.35
N GLY A 94 -4.99 0.46 -6.82
CA GLY A 94 -4.45 1.63 -7.51
C GLY A 94 -3.50 2.45 -6.62
N ILE A 95 -3.80 2.58 -5.33
CA ILE A 95 -2.97 3.32 -4.39
C ILE A 95 -1.73 2.54 -3.96
N THR A 96 -1.86 1.24 -3.75
CA THR A 96 -0.71 0.39 -3.46
C THR A 96 0.25 0.41 -4.64
N ASN A 97 -0.22 0.17 -5.87
CA ASN A 97 0.59 0.29 -7.10
C ASN A 97 1.21 1.68 -7.27
N TYR A 98 0.46 2.75 -6.96
CA TYR A 98 0.97 4.12 -7.01
C TYR A 98 2.09 4.36 -5.98
N MET A 99 1.94 3.85 -4.74
CA MET A 99 2.98 3.95 -3.71
C MET A 99 4.15 2.97 -3.94
N SER A 100 3.93 1.84 -4.60
CA SER A 100 4.90 0.75 -4.77
C SER A 100 5.48 0.69 -6.18
N LYS A 101 5.40 1.77 -6.96
CA LYS A 101 5.95 1.87 -8.32
C LYS A 101 7.34 1.23 -8.41
N ASN A 102 7.50 0.39 -9.42
CA ASN A 102 8.65 -0.50 -9.57
C ASN A 102 9.97 0.30 -9.65
N PRO A 103 11.00 -0.02 -8.84
CA PRO A 103 12.29 0.65 -8.87
C PRO A 103 12.95 0.72 -10.25
N GLU A 104 12.68 -0.24 -11.14
CA GLU A 104 13.22 -0.26 -12.51
C GLU A 104 12.68 0.89 -13.39
N VAL A 105 11.42 1.29 -13.20
CA VAL A 105 10.82 2.44 -13.89
C VAL A 105 11.44 3.76 -13.38
N TYR A 106 11.84 3.78 -12.10
CA TYR A 106 12.54 4.90 -11.47
C TYR A 106 14.04 4.97 -11.79
N GLN A 107 14.71 3.84 -12.05
CA GLN A 107 16.13 3.84 -12.41
C GLN A 107 16.41 4.59 -13.71
N LYS A 108 15.47 4.59 -14.66
CA LYS A 108 15.61 5.31 -15.93
C LYS A 108 15.40 6.82 -15.82
N THR A 109 14.79 7.31 -14.74
CA THR A 109 14.29 8.69 -14.65
C THR A 109 14.70 9.48 -13.40
N SER A 110 15.20 8.81 -12.36
CA SER A 110 15.59 9.44 -11.09
C SER A 110 17.10 9.69 -10.98
N PHE A 111 17.46 10.79 -10.31
CA PHE A 111 18.85 11.25 -10.15
C PHE A 111 19.68 10.41 -9.15
N ARG A 112 19.04 9.54 -8.33
CA ARG A 112 19.72 8.76 -7.28
C ARG A 112 19.28 7.29 -7.34
N LEU A 113 20.25 6.39 -7.52
CA LEU A 113 20.06 4.94 -7.41
C LEU A 113 19.53 4.62 -6.00
N LYS A 114 18.32 4.07 -5.87
CA LYS A 114 17.68 3.84 -4.56
C LYS A 114 17.46 2.35 -4.27
N GLY A 115 18.24 1.85 -3.30
CA GLY A 115 18.05 0.56 -2.62
C GLY A 115 17.56 0.66 -1.16
N ALA A 116 17.29 1.87 -0.65
CA ALA A 116 16.78 2.07 0.71
C ALA A 116 15.25 2.22 0.71
N ARG A 117 14.54 1.53 1.61
CA ARG A 117 13.07 1.57 1.78
C ARG A 117 12.53 3.01 1.62
N ALA A 118 11.82 3.25 0.52
CA ALA A 118 11.25 4.55 0.17
C ALA A 118 9.91 4.84 0.88
N TRP A 119 9.43 3.88 1.69
CA TRP A 119 8.19 3.96 2.45
C TRP A 119 8.43 3.94 3.97
N ALA A 120 7.52 4.56 4.72
CA ALA A 120 7.49 4.52 6.18
C ALA A 120 6.04 4.53 6.68
N THR A 121 5.83 4.12 7.93
CA THR A 121 4.49 3.90 8.49
C THR A 121 4.33 4.46 9.90
N SER A 122 3.09 4.59 10.35
CA SER A 122 2.80 4.79 11.77
C SER A 122 3.31 3.61 12.60
N LYS A 123 3.78 3.90 13.82
CA LYS A 123 4.39 2.90 14.72
C LYS A 123 3.38 2.42 15.75
N GLY A 124 3.25 1.10 15.89
CA GLY A 124 2.53 0.44 16.99
C GLY A 124 1.01 0.37 16.87
N ASN A 125 0.40 0.99 15.86
CA ASN A 125 -1.07 0.99 15.67
C ASN A 125 -1.53 0.39 14.32
N LEU A 126 -0.60 -0.04 13.47
CA LEU A 126 -0.89 -0.82 12.27
C LEU A 126 -0.82 -2.30 12.61
N ARG A 127 -1.90 -3.03 12.30
CA ARG A 127 -1.92 -4.49 12.40
C ARG A 127 -1.53 -5.07 11.04
N LEU A 128 -0.38 -5.74 11.00
CA LEU A 128 0.00 -6.51 9.83
C LEU A 128 -0.89 -7.76 9.75
N PRO A 129 -1.32 -8.18 8.56
CA PRO A 129 -1.99 -9.47 8.40
C PRO A 129 -1.01 -10.57 8.80
N GLU A 130 -1.45 -11.47 9.69
CA GLU A 130 -0.66 -12.64 10.06
C GLU A 130 -0.67 -13.66 8.92
N PRO A 131 0.50 -14.04 8.37
CA PRO A 131 0.56 -15.06 7.34
C PRO A 131 0.18 -16.41 7.94
N ARG A 132 -0.82 -17.06 7.35
CA ARG A 132 -1.18 -18.45 7.69
C ARG A 132 -0.54 -19.37 6.67
N VAL A 133 0.48 -20.11 7.08
CA VAL A 133 1.20 -21.04 6.20
C VAL A 133 0.74 -22.47 6.50
N ASN A 134 0.25 -23.17 5.49
CA ASN A 134 0.04 -24.61 5.54
C ASN A 134 0.93 -25.27 4.47
N LYS A 135 1.91 -26.06 4.91
CA LYS A 135 2.91 -26.69 4.02
C LYS A 135 2.45 -28.00 3.38
N GLY A 136 1.34 -28.58 3.84
CA GLY A 136 0.91 -29.93 3.46
C GLY A 136 -0.54 -30.04 2.99
N LYS A 137 -1.26 -28.92 2.84
CA LYS A 137 -2.69 -28.95 2.48
C LYS A 137 -2.95 -29.66 1.15
N TYR A 138 -2.05 -29.51 0.18
CA TYR A 138 -2.15 -30.11 -1.13
C TYR A 138 -0.80 -30.68 -1.57
N GLY A 139 -0.83 -31.90 -2.11
CA GLY A 139 0.35 -32.53 -2.70
C GLY A 139 0.73 -31.90 -4.05
N LYS A 140 1.99 -32.10 -4.46
CA LYS A 140 2.53 -31.57 -5.73
C LYS A 140 1.67 -31.92 -6.94
N ARG A 141 1.26 -33.19 -7.05
CA ARG A 141 0.42 -33.68 -8.15
C ARG A 141 -0.86 -32.88 -8.32
N LYS A 142 -1.60 -32.65 -7.23
CA LYS A 142 -2.85 -31.87 -7.25
C LYS A 142 -2.60 -30.42 -7.68
N ILE A 143 -1.52 -29.80 -7.21
CA ILE A 143 -1.17 -28.43 -7.62
C ILE A 143 -0.82 -28.38 -9.11
N THR A 144 -0.07 -29.36 -9.62
CA THR A 144 0.25 -29.46 -11.05
C THR A 144 -1.01 -29.66 -11.90
N GLU A 145 -1.91 -30.57 -11.53
CA GLU A 145 -3.18 -30.80 -12.24
C GLU A 145 -4.03 -29.51 -12.29
N LEU A 146 -4.21 -28.84 -11.14
CA LEU A 146 -4.93 -27.58 -11.08
C LEU A 146 -4.24 -26.45 -11.87
N ALA A 147 -2.91 -26.39 -11.85
CA ALA A 147 -2.16 -25.37 -12.58
C ALA A 147 -2.31 -25.51 -14.12
N LEU A 148 -2.49 -26.73 -14.62
CA LEU A 148 -2.68 -27.02 -16.04
C LEU A 148 -4.14 -26.80 -16.49
N ASN A 149 -5.11 -26.88 -15.57
CA ASN A 149 -6.54 -26.72 -15.86
C ASN A 149 -7.12 -25.45 -15.22
N HIS A 150 -7.03 -24.31 -15.93
CA HIS A 150 -7.39 -23.00 -15.37
C HIS A 150 -8.86 -22.90 -14.89
N ASN A 151 -9.81 -23.47 -15.62
CA ASN A 151 -11.23 -23.42 -15.24
C ASN A 151 -11.49 -24.21 -13.95
N GLU A 152 -10.97 -25.44 -13.86
CA GLU A 152 -11.09 -26.28 -12.66
C GLU A 152 -10.42 -25.63 -11.45
N LEU A 153 -9.32 -24.91 -11.65
CA LEU A 153 -8.64 -24.17 -10.59
C LEU A 153 -9.52 -23.07 -9.99
N VAL A 154 -10.19 -22.26 -10.81
CA VAL A 154 -11.06 -21.19 -10.30
C VAL A 154 -12.23 -21.77 -9.51
N GLU A 155 -12.89 -22.79 -10.06
CA GLU A 155 -13.99 -23.49 -9.36
C GLU A 155 -13.53 -24.11 -8.04
N PHE A 156 -12.37 -24.76 -8.06
CA PHE A 156 -11.75 -25.33 -6.87
C PHE A 156 -11.51 -24.26 -5.79
N LEU A 157 -10.94 -23.10 -6.15
CA LEU A 157 -10.68 -22.01 -5.22
C LEU A 157 -11.97 -21.43 -4.63
N ILE A 158 -13.01 -21.25 -5.44
CA ILE A 158 -14.32 -20.76 -4.98
C ILE A 158 -14.96 -21.75 -4.00
N SER A 159 -14.89 -23.04 -4.30
CA SER A 159 -15.44 -24.12 -3.46
C SER A 159 -14.69 -24.26 -2.13
N GLU A 160 -13.37 -24.17 -2.15
CA GLU A 160 -12.51 -24.30 -0.97
C GLU A 160 -12.60 -23.08 -0.03
N TYR A 161 -12.84 -21.89 -0.60
CA TYR A 161 -12.86 -20.63 0.13
C TYR A 161 -14.20 -19.88 -0.05
N PRO A 162 -15.35 -20.50 0.31
CA PRO A 162 -16.69 -19.98 0.00
C PRO A 162 -17.00 -18.66 0.73
N GLN A 163 -16.29 -18.36 1.82
CA GLN A 163 -16.39 -17.11 2.58
C GLN A 163 -15.69 -15.92 1.92
N TYR A 164 -15.05 -16.13 0.78
CA TYR A 164 -14.37 -15.11 -0.01
C TYR A 164 -14.96 -15.03 -1.42
N ASP A 165 -14.91 -13.85 -2.01
CA ASP A 165 -15.14 -13.63 -3.44
C ASP A 165 -13.82 -13.79 -4.19
N PHE A 166 -13.79 -14.68 -5.18
CA PHE A 166 -12.63 -14.88 -6.06
C PHE A 166 -12.37 -13.63 -6.90
N LYS A 167 -11.10 -13.25 -7.03
CA LYS A 167 -10.69 -12.06 -7.78
C LYS A 167 -9.82 -12.37 -8.98
N GLU A 168 -8.64 -12.90 -8.73
CA GLU A 168 -7.69 -13.28 -9.78
C GLU A 168 -6.88 -14.47 -9.31
N VAL A 169 -6.34 -15.21 -10.28
CA VAL A 169 -5.36 -16.25 -10.03
C VAL A 169 -4.22 -16.10 -11.02
N GLU A 170 -3.01 -16.22 -10.51
CA GLU A 170 -1.78 -16.26 -11.29
C GLU A 170 -1.10 -17.60 -11.03
N VAL A 171 -0.79 -18.32 -12.12
CA VAL A 171 -0.02 -19.56 -12.07
C VAL A 171 1.38 -19.25 -12.56
N ARG A 172 2.38 -19.57 -11.74
CA ARG A 172 3.80 -19.44 -12.10
C ARG A 172 4.44 -20.81 -12.15
N HIS A 173 5.18 -21.06 -13.23
CA HIS A 173 6.09 -22.20 -13.32
C HIS A 173 7.49 -21.76 -12.91
N ASN A 174 8.18 -22.57 -12.11
CA ASN A 174 9.57 -22.34 -11.75
C ASN A 174 10.45 -23.35 -12.49
N ASP A 175 11.18 -22.87 -13.49
CA ASP A 175 12.01 -23.71 -14.36
C ASP A 175 13.17 -24.40 -13.61
N TYR A 176 13.60 -23.88 -12.45
CA TYR A 176 14.68 -24.48 -11.67
C TYR A 176 14.26 -25.73 -10.89
N ASN A 177 13.02 -25.77 -10.40
CA ASN A 177 12.53 -26.90 -9.59
C ASN A 177 11.35 -27.65 -10.23
N GLY A 178 10.86 -27.19 -11.39
CA GLY A 178 9.75 -27.78 -12.14
C GLY A 178 8.40 -27.71 -11.42
N LEU A 179 8.26 -26.86 -10.39
CA LEU A 179 7.04 -26.76 -9.61
C LEU A 179 6.16 -25.60 -10.08
N PHE A 180 4.85 -25.83 -10.02
CA PHE A 180 3.84 -24.80 -10.17
C PHE A 180 3.53 -24.12 -8.85
N TYR A 181 3.36 -22.80 -8.89
CA TYR A 181 2.95 -21.97 -7.78
C TYR A 181 1.66 -21.23 -8.18
N ILE A 182 0.64 -21.37 -7.36
CA ILE A 182 -0.67 -20.76 -7.59
C ILE A 182 -0.84 -19.61 -6.60
N TYR A 183 -0.99 -18.40 -7.12
CA TYR A 183 -1.25 -17.18 -6.35
C TYR A 183 -2.68 -16.74 -6.61
N ALA A 184 -3.56 -16.91 -5.63
CA ALA A 184 -4.94 -16.46 -5.71
C ALA A 184 -5.16 -15.21 -4.85
N ARG A 185 -5.84 -14.20 -5.41
CA ARG A 185 -6.36 -13.06 -4.67
C ARG A 185 -7.85 -13.28 -4.44
N MET A 186 -8.29 -13.11 -3.20
CA MET A 186 -9.69 -13.27 -2.81
C MET A 186 -10.08 -12.20 -1.79
N GLN A 187 -11.35 -11.77 -1.79
CA GLN A 187 -11.86 -10.72 -0.91
C GLN A 187 -12.88 -11.28 0.07
N SER A 188 -12.75 -10.99 1.37
CA SER A 188 -13.69 -11.51 2.38
C SER A 188 -15.11 -11.01 2.13
N LYS A 189 -16.08 -11.92 2.03
CA LYS A 189 -17.53 -11.59 1.91
C LYS A 189 -18.08 -10.91 3.17
N LYS A 190 -17.41 -11.08 4.32
CA LYS A 190 -17.77 -10.35 5.54
C LYS A 190 -17.63 -8.85 5.28
N ARG A 191 -18.77 -8.16 5.12
CA ARG A 191 -18.81 -6.69 5.13
C ARG A 191 -18.24 -6.25 6.48
N ARG A 192 -17.14 -5.50 6.46
CA ARG A 192 -16.69 -4.79 7.66
C ARG A 192 -17.78 -3.77 7.99
N VAL A 193 -18.66 -4.12 8.93
CA VAL A 193 -19.58 -3.17 9.55
C VAL A 193 -18.71 -2.06 10.11
N ARG A 194 -18.88 -0.84 9.59
CA ARG A 194 -18.25 0.34 10.17
C ARG A 194 -18.87 0.51 11.55
N ARG A 195 -18.09 0.27 12.60
CA ARG A 195 -18.34 0.91 13.90
C ARG A 195 -17.85 2.34 13.81
#